data_AF-A0A8J7EE96-F1
#
_entry.id   AF-A0A8J7EE96-F1
#
_cell.length_a   1.000
_cell.length_b   1.000
_cell.length_c   1.000
_cell.angle_alpha   90.00
_cell.angle_beta   90.00
_cell.angle_gamma   90.00
#
_symmetry.space_group_name_H-M   'P 1'
#
loop_
_entity.id
_entity.type
_entity.pdbx_description
1 polymer ?
#
loop_
_entity_poly.entity_id
_entity_poly.type
_entity_poly.pdbx_seq_one_letter_code
_entity_poly.pdbx_strand_id
1 'polypeptide(L)'
;MKTLYIFPLMERLVSRMNPLPDLPLLLVAFQCIALDVLIHGPALLMMLAVAGFTGLACRQDITPSRSLSRRVSKAQGFKRKAARLLGLGLLWLVTLLAYPAQAQFFGDAETWMTTNFGTAAGDAIPLVFNVLRGLFLLYVGISLVRVINSARNDEDWQTIARTPLIIIIAVTAGDVLTSLITG
;
A
#
# COMPACT_ATOMS: atom_id res chain seq x y z
N MET A 1 46.72 -13.57 44.79
CA MET A 1 45.40 -14.05 45.26
C MET A 1 44.33 -12.98 45.00
N LYS A 2 43.66 -12.95 43.83
CA LYS A 2 42.53 -12.03 43.56
C LYS A 2 41.72 -12.32 42.28
N THR A 3 41.50 -13.59 41.92
CA THR A 3 40.80 -13.95 40.66
C THR A 3 39.64 -14.93 40.82
N LEU A 4 39.24 -15.29 42.04
CA LEU A 4 38.26 -16.37 42.29
C LEU A 4 36.85 -15.90 42.73
N TYR A 5 36.56 -14.60 42.78
CA TYR A 5 35.28 -14.08 43.30
C TYR A 5 34.31 -13.49 42.25
N ILE A 6 34.71 -13.33 40.98
CA ILE A 6 33.87 -12.63 39.99
C ILE A 6 32.84 -13.59 39.33
N PHE A 7 33.19 -14.86 39.16
CA PHE A 7 32.37 -15.84 38.45
C PHE A 7 30.99 -16.11 39.11
N PRO A 8 30.88 -16.32 40.44
CA PRO A 8 29.58 -16.62 41.07
C PRO A 8 28.64 -15.41 41.17
N LEU A 9 29.15 -14.18 40.96
CA LEU A 9 28.36 -12.95 41.05
C LEU A 9 27.60 -12.68 39.73
N MET A 10 28.19 -13.04 38.59
CA MET A 10 27.53 -12.97 37.28
C MET A 10 26.37 -13.95 37.17
N GLU A 11 26.50 -15.16 37.73
CA GLU A 11 25.45 -16.18 37.67
C GLU A 11 24.21 -15.81 38.51
N ARG A 12 24.41 -15.10 39.63
CA ARG A 12 23.31 -14.54 40.44
C ARG A 12 22.62 -13.33 39.80
N LEU A 13 23.32 -12.56 38.98
CA LEU A 13 22.73 -11.43 38.24
C LEU A 13 21.83 -11.91 37.11
N VAL A 14 22.24 -12.98 36.41
CA VAL A 14 21.46 -13.56 35.30
C VAL A 14 20.20 -14.27 35.81
N SER A 15 20.24 -14.93 36.97
CA SER A 15 19.05 -15.59 37.54
C SER A 15 18.04 -14.64 38.18
N ARG A 16 18.43 -13.39 38.47
CA ARG A 16 17.53 -12.33 38.97
C ARG A 16 16.79 -11.56 37.88
N MET A 17 17.16 -11.73 36.61
CA MET A 17 16.41 -11.15 35.50
C MET A 17 15.24 -12.08 35.16
N ASN A 18 14.13 -11.91 35.89
CA ASN A 18 12.86 -12.54 35.56
C ASN A 18 12.50 -12.27 34.08
N PRO A 19 11.93 -13.26 33.34
CA PRO A 19 11.39 -13.00 32.02
C PRO A 19 10.19 -12.05 32.18
N LEU A 20 10.32 -10.83 31.66
CA LEU A 20 9.26 -9.82 31.69
C LEU A 20 8.00 -10.35 30.96
N PRO A 21 6.79 -10.08 31.48
CA PRO A 21 5.55 -10.59 30.90
C PRO A 21 5.24 -9.87 29.58
N ASP A 22 5.15 -10.62 28.49
CA ASP A 22 5.05 -10.13 27.11
C ASP A 22 3.68 -9.52 26.74
N LEU A 23 2.66 -9.63 27.62
CA LEU A 23 1.26 -9.33 27.32
C LEU A 23 0.83 -7.85 27.50
N PRO A 24 1.12 -7.16 28.62
CA PRO A 24 0.69 -5.77 28.81
C PRO A 24 1.37 -4.81 27.83
N LEU A 25 2.63 -5.07 27.48
CA LEU A 25 3.37 -4.30 26.48
C LEU A 25 2.77 -4.46 25.06
N LEU A 26 2.33 -5.66 24.71
CA LEU A 26 1.71 -5.93 23.41
C LEU A 26 0.35 -5.25 23.27
N LEU A 27 -0.43 -5.22 24.36
CA LEU A 27 -1.72 -4.52 24.39
C LEU A 27 -1.56 -3.00 24.30
N VAL A 28 -0.61 -2.41 25.03
CA VAL A 28 -0.32 -0.97 24.95
C VAL A 28 0.19 -0.61 23.54
N ALA A 29 1.06 -1.43 22.95
CA ALA A 29 1.53 -1.21 21.59
C ALA A 29 0.38 -1.31 20.57
N PHE A 30 -0.52 -2.28 20.72
CA PHE A 30 -1.68 -2.44 19.84
C PHE A 30 -2.65 -1.25 19.92
N GLN A 31 -2.90 -0.74 21.14
CA GLN A 31 -3.74 0.43 21.36
C GLN A 31 -3.14 1.71 20.78
N CYS A 32 -1.82 1.91 20.92
CA CYS A 32 -1.12 3.03 20.29
C CYS A 32 -1.14 2.94 18.76
N ILE A 33 -0.98 1.74 18.19
CA ILE A 33 -1.06 1.51 16.72
C ILE A 33 -2.47 1.82 16.20
N ALA A 34 -3.53 1.43 16.92
CA ALA A 34 -4.91 1.67 16.51
C ALA A 34 -5.29 3.16 16.54
N LEU A 35 -4.82 3.90 17.55
CA LEU A 35 -5.05 5.34 17.66
C LEU A 35 -4.27 6.14 16.60
N ASP A 36 -3.09 5.68 16.23
CA ASP A 36 -2.25 6.37 15.25
C ASP A 36 -2.74 6.18 13.80
N VAL A 37 -3.26 4.98 13.46
CA VAL A 37 -3.93 4.70 12.18
C VAL A 37 -5.16 5.58 11.96
N LEU A 38 -5.84 5.98 13.04
CA LEU A 38 -7.03 6.84 12.96
C LEU A 38 -6.69 8.30 12.64
N ILE A 39 -5.46 8.77 12.96
CA ILE A 39 -5.11 10.19 12.91
C ILE A 39 -4.12 10.51 11.77
N HIS A 40 -3.18 9.62 11.41
CA HIS A 40 -2.10 9.93 10.44
C HIS A 40 -1.71 8.75 9.52
N GLY A 41 -2.68 8.15 8.79
CA GLY A 41 -2.30 7.34 7.62
C GLY A 41 -1.44 8.17 6.67
N PRO A 42 -0.25 7.76 6.17
CA PRO A 42 0.45 6.48 6.16
C PRO A 42 1.92 6.52 6.71
N ALA A 43 2.31 7.56 7.46
CA ALA A 43 3.71 7.89 7.73
C ALA A 43 4.40 7.01 8.79
N LEU A 44 3.67 6.48 9.78
CA LEU A 44 4.28 5.71 10.88
C LEU A 44 4.54 4.24 10.50
N LEU A 45 3.81 3.69 9.52
CA LEU A 45 4.09 2.36 8.96
C LEU A 45 5.50 2.28 8.33
N MET A 46 6.01 3.38 7.78
CA MET A 46 7.40 3.50 7.33
C MET A 46 8.39 3.35 8.49
N MET A 47 8.14 4.03 9.62
CA MET A 47 8.97 3.93 10.82
C MET A 47 8.96 2.50 11.38
N LEU A 48 7.81 1.83 11.38
CA LEU A 48 7.65 0.46 11.86
C LEU A 48 8.27 -0.58 10.92
N ALA A 49 8.21 -0.38 9.60
CA ALA A 49 8.89 -1.22 8.62
C ALA A 49 10.43 -1.09 8.77
N VAL A 50 10.94 0.13 8.90
CA VAL A 50 12.38 0.39 9.13
C VAL A 50 12.84 -0.18 10.48
N ALA A 51 12.05 -0.03 11.55
CA ALA A 51 12.32 -0.64 12.84
C ALA A 51 12.27 -2.18 12.78
N GLY A 52 11.36 -2.74 11.99
CA GLY A 52 11.25 -4.18 11.76
C GLY A 52 12.44 -4.75 10.99
N PHE A 53 12.90 -4.07 9.94
CA PHE A 53 14.07 -4.45 9.16
C PHE A 53 15.36 -4.34 9.99
N THR A 54 15.54 -3.25 10.74
CA THR A 54 16.73 -3.08 11.61
C THR A 54 16.75 -4.08 12.76
N GLY A 55 15.60 -4.42 13.35
CA GLY A 55 15.49 -5.46 14.37
C GLY A 55 15.83 -6.87 13.86
N LEU A 56 15.53 -7.18 12.59
CA LEU A 56 15.89 -8.46 11.96
C LEU A 56 17.37 -8.53 11.57
N ALA A 57 17.94 -7.42 11.08
CA ALA A 57 19.37 -7.32 10.79
C ALA A 57 20.21 -7.45 12.07
N CYS A 58 19.84 -6.74 13.14
CA CYS A 58 20.54 -6.80 14.42
C CYS A 58 20.46 -8.20 15.08
N ARG A 59 19.41 -8.98 14.80
CA ARG A 59 19.32 -10.38 15.25
C ARG A 59 20.17 -11.36 14.45
N GLN A 60 20.61 -11.04 13.24
CA GLN A 60 21.50 -11.90 12.46
C GLN A 60 22.94 -11.90 12.99
N ASP A 61 23.42 -10.77 13.53
CA ASP A 61 24.81 -10.63 13.97
C ASP A 61 25.11 -11.27 15.35
N ILE A 62 24.09 -11.58 16.16
CA ILE A 62 24.28 -11.96 17.58
C ILE A 62 24.28 -13.49 17.83
N THR A 63 24.11 -14.36 16.82
CA THR A 63 24.11 -15.82 17.06
C THR A 63 25.31 -16.57 16.48
N PRO A 64 26.39 -16.80 17.25
CA PRO A 64 27.40 -17.77 16.88
C PRO A 64 26.92 -19.20 17.18
N SER A 65 26.81 -20.00 16.11
CA SER A 65 27.09 -21.45 16.04
C SER A 65 26.12 -22.52 16.60
N ARG A 66 26.14 -23.67 15.88
CA ARG A 66 25.91 -25.07 16.29
C ARG A 66 24.49 -25.57 16.66
N SER A 67 23.70 -25.93 15.64
CA SER A 67 23.03 -27.26 15.52
C SER A 67 22.15 -27.34 14.27
N LEU A 68 22.24 -28.46 13.53
CA LEU A 68 21.63 -28.64 12.21
C LEU A 68 20.09 -28.76 12.27
N SER A 69 19.52 -29.31 13.34
CA SER A 69 18.08 -29.50 13.52
C SER A 69 17.31 -28.19 13.81
N ARG A 70 17.95 -27.21 14.46
CA ARG A 70 17.39 -25.87 14.68
C ARG A 70 17.42 -24.98 13.44
N ARG A 71 18.20 -25.33 12.41
CA ARG A 71 18.23 -24.56 11.14
C ARG A 71 16.93 -24.74 10.35
N VAL A 72 16.34 -25.93 10.35
CA VAL A 72 15.12 -26.23 9.58
C VAL A 72 13.89 -25.52 10.17
N SER A 73 13.74 -25.54 11.50
CA SER A 73 12.62 -24.85 12.17
C SER A 73 12.74 -23.32 12.12
N LYS A 74 13.97 -22.77 12.21
CA LYS A 74 14.22 -21.33 12.03
C LYS A 74 14.00 -20.88 10.58
N ALA A 75 14.37 -21.70 9.59
CA ALA A 75 14.12 -21.41 8.18
C ALA A 75 12.61 -21.35 7.87
N GLN A 76 11.81 -22.24 8.46
CA GLN A 76 10.36 -22.23 8.30
C GLN A 76 9.70 -21.02 8.98
N GLY A 77 10.21 -20.61 10.16
CA GLY A 77 9.79 -19.37 10.82
C GLY A 77 10.13 -18.11 10.03
N PHE A 78 11.31 -18.08 9.39
CA PHE A 78 11.73 -16.96 8.53
C PHE A 78 10.85 -16.84 7.29
N LYS A 79 10.55 -17.97 6.61
CA LYS A 79 9.63 -17.98 5.45
C LYS A 79 8.24 -17.43 5.79
N ARG A 80 7.68 -17.78 6.96
CA ARG A 80 6.38 -17.25 7.42
C ARG A 80 6.42 -15.75 7.73
N LYS A 81 7.51 -15.26 8.34
CA LYS A 81 7.69 -13.83 8.62
C LYS A 81 7.89 -13.03 7.33
N ALA A 82 8.69 -13.54 6.41
CA ALA A 82 8.90 -12.94 5.10
C ALA A 82 7.59 -12.88 4.30
N ALA A 83 6.79 -13.96 4.28
CA ALA A 83 5.49 -13.97 3.60
C ALA A 83 4.51 -12.94 4.18
N ARG A 84 4.49 -12.75 5.50
CA ARG A 84 3.67 -11.69 6.14
C ARG A 84 4.14 -10.29 5.77
N LEU A 85 5.45 -10.05 5.74
CA LEU A 85 6.02 -8.78 5.31
C LEU A 85 5.73 -8.50 3.83
N LEU A 86 5.84 -9.52 2.98
CA LEU A 86 5.52 -9.42 1.55
C LEU A 86 4.03 -9.13 1.34
N GLY A 87 3.14 -9.84 2.04
CA GLY A 87 1.70 -9.60 1.98
C GLY A 87 1.32 -8.19 2.47
N LEU A 88 1.94 -7.73 3.55
CA LEU A 88 1.74 -6.38 4.08
C LEU A 88 2.29 -5.32 3.11
N GLY A 89 3.44 -5.56 2.49
CA GLY A 89 4.02 -4.68 1.46
C GLY A 89 3.17 -4.60 0.19
N LEU A 90 2.58 -5.73 -0.24
CA LEU A 90 1.63 -5.79 -1.35
C LEU A 90 0.34 -5.02 -1.05
N LEU A 91 -0.23 -5.21 0.14
CA LEU A 91 -1.38 -4.42 0.60
C LEU A 91 -1.04 -2.93 0.64
N TRP A 92 0.18 -2.59 1.07
CA TRP A 92 0.64 -1.21 1.11
C TRP A 92 0.80 -0.59 -0.28
N LEU A 93 1.35 -1.34 -1.24
CA LEU A 93 1.40 -0.93 -2.65
C LEU A 93 0.00 -0.68 -3.21
N VAL A 94 -0.97 -1.54 -2.89
CA VAL A 94 -2.37 -1.33 -3.30
C VAL A 94 -2.93 -0.05 -2.67
N THR A 95 -2.65 0.25 -1.39
CA THR A 95 -3.11 1.49 -0.76
C THR A 95 -2.41 2.74 -1.27
N LEU A 96 -1.13 2.67 -1.64
CA LEU A 96 -0.44 3.77 -2.31
C LEU A 96 -0.98 3.98 -3.72
N LEU A 97 -1.26 2.91 -4.46
CA LEU A 97 -1.89 3.01 -5.78
C LEU A 97 -3.36 3.45 -5.69
N ALA A 98 -3.96 3.39 -4.50
CA ALA A 98 -5.29 3.88 -4.18
C ALA A 98 -5.30 5.35 -3.73
N TYR A 99 -4.31 6.18 -4.11
CA TYR A 99 -4.57 7.62 -4.27
C TYR A 99 -5.91 7.80 -5.00
N PRO A 100 -6.73 8.83 -4.67
CA PRO A 100 -7.95 9.09 -5.43
C PRO A 100 -7.57 8.97 -6.88
N ALA A 101 -8.26 8.08 -7.62
CA ALA A 101 -7.92 7.80 -8.99
C ALA A 101 -8.00 9.13 -9.73
N GLN A 102 -6.87 9.82 -9.83
CA GLN A 102 -6.65 11.03 -10.59
C GLN A 102 -6.74 10.53 -12.01
N ALA A 103 -7.96 10.30 -12.47
CA ALA A 103 -8.21 9.88 -13.82
C ALA A 103 -7.68 11.02 -14.69
N GLN A 104 -6.89 10.68 -15.69
CA GLN A 104 -6.41 11.62 -16.69
C GLN A 104 -7.55 12.26 -17.52
N PHE A 105 -8.80 11.90 -17.21
CA PHE A 105 -9.99 12.37 -17.92
C PHE A 105 -10.80 13.27 -17.01
N PHE A 106 -11.21 14.40 -17.57
CA PHE A 106 -12.06 15.41 -16.97
C PHE A 106 -11.44 16.10 -15.74
N GLY A 107 -10.12 16.03 -15.55
CA GLY A 107 -9.44 16.60 -14.38
C GLY A 107 -9.38 18.13 -14.45
N ASP A 108 -8.98 18.64 -15.60
CA ASP A 108 -8.88 20.09 -15.84
C ASP A 108 -10.28 20.71 -15.92
N ALA A 109 -11.24 19.98 -16.52
CA ALA A 109 -12.64 20.38 -16.55
C ALA A 109 -13.28 20.47 -15.15
N GLU A 110 -13.03 19.49 -14.27
CA GLU A 110 -13.51 19.55 -12.87
C GLU A 110 -12.89 20.72 -12.12
N THR A 111 -11.58 20.92 -12.29
CA THR A 111 -10.84 22.00 -11.64
C THR A 111 -11.40 23.36 -12.05
N TRP A 112 -11.65 23.56 -13.35
CA TRP A 112 -12.27 24.78 -13.85
C TRP A 112 -13.69 24.97 -13.31
N MET A 113 -14.54 23.94 -13.34
CA MET A 113 -15.90 24.04 -12.79
C MET A 113 -15.89 24.36 -11.30
N THR A 114 -15.02 23.70 -10.53
CA THR A 114 -14.87 23.93 -9.09
C THR A 114 -14.40 25.34 -8.80
N THR A 115 -13.47 25.87 -9.62
CA THR A 115 -12.96 27.24 -9.47
C THR A 115 -14.04 28.29 -9.74
N ASN A 116 -14.88 28.08 -10.75
CA ASN A 116 -15.87 29.08 -11.18
C ASN A 116 -17.21 28.96 -10.44
N PHE A 117 -17.61 27.74 -10.05
CA PHE A 117 -18.95 27.45 -9.50
C PHE A 117 -18.90 26.76 -8.13
N GLY A 118 -17.74 26.56 -7.52
CA GLY A 118 -17.59 25.81 -6.26
C GLY A 118 -18.39 26.39 -5.09
N THR A 119 -18.63 27.69 -5.06
CA THR A 119 -19.46 28.33 -4.02
C THR A 119 -20.96 28.08 -4.19
N ALA A 120 -21.42 27.87 -5.42
CA ALA A 120 -22.84 27.65 -5.74
C ALA A 120 -23.20 26.15 -5.76
N ALA A 121 -22.28 25.30 -6.21
CA ALA A 121 -22.52 23.88 -6.41
C ALA A 121 -21.84 22.97 -5.37
N GLY A 122 -20.86 23.47 -4.62
CA GLY A 122 -20.20 22.73 -3.54
C GLY A 122 -19.76 21.32 -3.95
N ASP A 123 -20.11 20.33 -3.13
CA ASP A 123 -19.75 18.91 -3.32
C ASP A 123 -20.43 18.24 -4.53
N ALA A 124 -21.39 18.91 -5.19
CA ALA A 124 -22.05 18.35 -6.37
C ALA A 124 -21.09 18.24 -7.57
N ILE A 125 -20.16 19.18 -7.72
CA ILE A 125 -19.17 19.18 -8.81
C ILE A 125 -18.30 17.92 -8.75
N PRO A 126 -17.53 17.67 -7.66
CA PRO A 126 -16.67 16.48 -7.60
C PRO A 126 -17.47 15.18 -7.68
N LEU A 127 -18.69 15.15 -7.14
CA LEU A 127 -19.57 13.98 -7.23
C LEU A 127 -19.93 13.65 -8.69
N VAL A 128 -20.38 14.64 -9.47
CA VAL A 128 -20.77 14.45 -10.87
C VAL A 128 -19.58 14.01 -11.71
N PHE A 129 -18.40 14.64 -11.54
CA PHE A 129 -17.20 14.26 -12.27
C PHE A 129 -16.71 12.85 -11.93
N ASN A 130 -16.81 12.44 -10.67
CA ASN A 130 -16.50 11.06 -10.26
C ASN A 130 -17.49 10.04 -10.84
N VAL A 131 -18.77 10.35 -10.90
CA VAL A 131 -19.77 9.50 -11.57
C VAL A 131 -19.49 9.41 -13.08
N LEU A 132 -19.17 10.53 -13.73
CA LEU A 132 -18.82 10.58 -15.15
C LEU A 132 -17.60 9.71 -15.47
N ARG A 133 -16.52 9.82 -14.67
CA ARG A 133 -15.32 8.97 -14.79
C ARG A 133 -15.65 7.51 -14.55
N GLY A 134 -16.48 7.20 -13.56
CA GLY A 134 -16.94 5.85 -13.29
C GLY A 134 -17.69 5.24 -14.48
N LEU A 135 -18.62 5.99 -15.08
CA LEU A 135 -19.35 5.57 -16.28
C LEU A 135 -18.43 5.42 -17.50
N PHE A 136 -17.46 6.32 -17.66
CA PHE A 136 -16.47 6.24 -18.74
C PHE A 136 -15.60 4.98 -18.59
N LEU A 137 -15.10 4.69 -17.40
CA LEU A 137 -14.33 3.47 -17.14
C LEU A 137 -15.17 2.21 -17.30
N LEU A 138 -16.44 2.24 -16.90
CA LEU A 138 -17.38 1.13 -17.14
C LEU A 138 -17.56 0.87 -18.64
N TYR A 139 -17.76 1.93 -19.43
CA TYR A 139 -17.88 1.84 -20.88
C TYR A 139 -16.61 1.25 -21.50
N VAL A 140 -15.44 1.80 -21.17
CA VAL A 140 -14.15 1.30 -21.67
C VAL A 140 -13.94 -0.16 -21.26
N GLY A 141 -14.25 -0.52 -20.02
CA GLY A 141 -14.15 -1.90 -19.52
C GLY A 141 -15.02 -2.89 -20.31
N ILE A 142 -16.30 -2.55 -20.54
CA ILE A 142 -17.20 -3.38 -21.35
C ILE A 142 -16.70 -3.47 -22.79
N SER A 143 -16.27 -2.35 -23.38
CA SER A 143 -15.78 -2.31 -24.76
C SER A 143 -14.52 -3.17 -24.95
N LEU A 144 -13.61 -3.17 -23.96
CA LEU A 144 -12.39 -3.95 -23.98
C LEU A 144 -12.68 -5.45 -23.96
N VAL A 145 -13.65 -5.90 -23.15
CA VAL A 145 -14.07 -7.31 -23.13
C VAL A 145 -14.57 -7.74 -24.50
N ARG A 146 -15.34 -6.90 -25.20
CA ARG A 146 -15.84 -7.20 -26.56
C ARG A 146 -14.69 -7.31 -27.56
N VAL A 147 -13.73 -6.39 -27.53
CA VAL A 147 -12.54 -6.42 -28.39
C VAL A 147 -11.73 -7.70 -28.15
N ILE A 148 -11.49 -8.08 -26.89
CA ILE A 148 -10.76 -9.29 -26.53
C ILE A 148 -11.51 -10.53 -27.02
N ASN A 149 -12.82 -10.59 -26.82
CA ASN A 149 -13.62 -11.73 -27.25
C ASN A 149 -13.56 -11.91 -28.78
N SER A 150 -13.72 -10.83 -29.54
CA SER A 150 -13.59 -10.86 -30.99
C SER A 150 -12.18 -11.24 -31.46
N ALA A 151 -11.14 -10.77 -30.76
CA ALA A 151 -9.76 -11.18 -31.05
C ALA A 151 -9.51 -12.68 -30.79
N ARG A 152 -10.23 -13.28 -29.84
CA ARG A 152 -10.13 -14.72 -29.53
C ARG A 152 -10.90 -15.59 -30.52
N ASN A 153 -11.92 -15.04 -31.17
CA ASN A 153 -12.76 -15.75 -32.12
C ASN A 153 -12.33 -15.50 -33.58
N ASP A 154 -11.12 -14.95 -33.79
CA ASP A 154 -10.59 -14.55 -35.11
C ASP A 154 -11.54 -13.61 -35.90
N GLU A 155 -12.38 -12.85 -35.18
CA GLU A 155 -13.21 -11.79 -35.75
C GLU A 155 -12.38 -10.50 -35.94
N ASP A 156 -12.87 -9.57 -36.77
CA ASP A 156 -12.24 -8.27 -37.03
C ASP A 156 -12.23 -7.34 -35.79
N TRP A 157 -11.38 -7.67 -34.82
CA TRP A 157 -11.25 -6.96 -33.54
C TRP A 157 -10.82 -5.50 -33.71
N GLN A 158 -10.09 -5.18 -34.78
CA GLN A 158 -9.66 -3.81 -35.08
C GLN A 158 -10.86 -2.89 -35.39
N THR A 159 -11.82 -3.40 -36.14
CA THR A 159 -13.04 -2.65 -36.50
C THR A 159 -13.87 -2.38 -35.25
N ILE A 160 -13.94 -3.35 -34.33
CA ILE A 160 -14.67 -3.24 -33.05
C ILE A 160 -13.95 -2.31 -32.06
N ALA A 161 -12.61 -2.29 -32.07
CA ALA A 161 -11.80 -1.44 -31.21
C ALA A 161 -11.80 0.03 -31.63
N ARG A 162 -12.13 0.34 -32.89
CA ARG A 162 -12.10 1.72 -33.42
C ARG A 162 -13.02 2.66 -32.64
N THR A 163 -14.26 2.25 -32.37
CA THR A 163 -15.24 3.09 -31.68
C THR A 163 -14.80 3.50 -30.27
N PRO A 164 -14.43 2.57 -29.36
CA PRO A 164 -13.98 2.97 -28.03
C PRO A 164 -12.68 3.78 -28.05
N LEU A 165 -11.78 3.51 -29.00
CA LEU A 165 -10.53 4.25 -29.15
C LEU A 165 -10.79 5.73 -29.52
N ILE A 166 -11.69 5.99 -30.47
CA ILE A 166 -12.09 7.36 -30.84
C ILE A 166 -12.62 8.12 -29.62
N ILE A 167 -13.45 7.47 -28.81
CA ILE A 167 -14.05 8.10 -27.61
C ILE A 167 -12.97 8.44 -26.58
N ILE A 168 -12.01 7.56 -26.33
CA ILE A 168 -10.90 7.82 -25.42
C ILE A 168 -10.09 9.05 -25.90
N ILE A 169 -9.75 9.11 -27.18
CA ILE A 169 -9.02 10.24 -27.76
C ILE A 169 -9.84 11.53 -27.65
N ALA A 170 -11.13 11.48 -27.98
CA ALA A 170 -12.01 12.66 -27.92
C ALA A 170 -12.12 13.22 -26.51
N VAL A 171 -12.29 12.36 -25.50
CA VAL A 171 -12.35 12.77 -24.09
C VAL A 171 -11.01 13.36 -23.63
N THR A 172 -9.89 12.70 -23.98
CA THR A 172 -8.55 13.21 -23.64
C THR A 172 -8.27 14.56 -24.30
N ALA A 173 -8.58 14.70 -25.59
CA ALA A 173 -8.42 15.94 -26.33
C ALA A 173 -9.31 17.05 -25.77
N GLY A 174 -10.54 16.73 -25.38
CA GLY A 174 -11.46 17.67 -24.73
C GLY A 174 -10.93 18.18 -23.38
N ASP A 175 -10.32 17.30 -22.58
CA ASP A 175 -9.73 17.70 -21.30
C ASP A 175 -8.50 18.60 -21.51
N VAL A 176 -7.62 18.26 -22.47
CA VAL A 176 -6.48 19.10 -22.86
C VAL A 176 -6.93 20.44 -23.47
N LEU A 177 -7.99 20.44 -24.28
CA LEU A 177 -8.57 21.68 -24.80
C LEU A 177 -9.12 22.54 -23.66
N THR A 178 -9.68 21.92 -22.64
CA THR A 178 -10.15 22.64 -21.46
C THR A 178 -8.97 23.31 -20.77
N SER A 179 -7.85 22.61 -20.54
CA SER A 179 -6.66 23.23 -19.93
C SER A 179 -6.08 24.37 -20.76
N LEU A 180 -6.18 24.32 -22.10
CA LEU A 180 -5.75 25.42 -22.98
C LEU A 180 -6.68 26.64 -22.96
N ILE A 181 -7.97 26.44 -22.69
CA ILE A 181 -8.96 27.54 -22.60
C ILE A 181 -8.97 28.16 -21.20
N THR A 182 -8.65 27.35 -20.19
CA THR A 182 -8.79 27.73 -18.78
C THR A 182 -7.47 28.09 -18.09
N GLY A 183 -6.34 27.69 -18.67
CA GLY A 183 -4.99 28.09 -18.24
C GLY A 183 -4.55 29.40 -18.87
#